data_AF-A0A8J3TW37-F1
#
_entry.id   AF-A0A8J3TW37-F1
#
_cell.length_a   1.000
_cell.length_b   1.000
_cell.length_c   1.000
_cell.angle_alpha   90.00
_cell.angle_beta   90.00
_cell.angle_gamma   90.00
#
_symmetry.space_group_name_H-M   'P 1'
#
loop_
_entity.id
_entity.type
_entity.pdbx_description
1 polymer ?
#
loop_
_entity_poly.entity_id
_entity_poly.type
_entity_poly.pdbx_seq_one_letter_code
_entity_poly.pdbx_strand_id
1 'polypeptide(L)'
;MSGVNGNGGELGVDLLRLAVAPASSRPGSESFQLQVYVNGAEMTSAGAGLGMDPYDVLVPADRLLADSRPHTVAIARCGACGVYDCGGTDVTITRDGDLVRWEWSREVPADRGACFSATQYELEVARVAADHSWETPMRTAGRLVLTSIDHDRLLTYGLSAKRAVPRDPDLFEVWLEIEDDYQIFVATPWRGRSPTELAREVCAILARPPHEWPATWHSVKGWVTTPPNIAGPSWEREQL
;
A
#
# COMPACT_ATOMS: atom_id res chain seq x y z
N MET A 1 27.12 8.85 -53.23
CA MET A 1 25.91 9.45 -52.62
C MET A 1 25.35 8.43 -51.65
N SER A 2 25.62 8.67 -50.37
CA SER A 2 25.11 7.87 -49.26
C SER A 2 23.72 8.39 -48.87
N GLY A 3 22.77 7.49 -48.65
CA GLY A 3 21.46 7.76 -48.04
C GLY A 3 20.96 6.43 -47.50
N VAL A 4 21.42 6.04 -46.31
CA VAL A 4 20.85 6.31 -44.98
C VAL A 4 19.53 5.57 -44.78
N ASN A 5 19.66 4.52 -43.97
CA ASN A 5 18.65 3.62 -43.48
C ASN A 5 17.52 4.36 -42.77
N GLY A 6 16.28 4.12 -43.19
CA GLY A 6 15.10 4.34 -42.36
C GLY A 6 15.05 3.27 -41.29
N ASN A 7 15.65 3.56 -40.14
CA ASN A 7 15.57 2.73 -38.95
C ASN A 7 14.17 2.96 -38.32
N GLY A 8 13.19 2.17 -38.77
CA GLY A 8 11.96 1.98 -38.01
C GLY A 8 12.33 1.26 -36.73
N GLY A 9 12.51 2.02 -35.63
CA GLY A 9 12.69 1.43 -34.31
C GLY A 9 11.42 0.67 -33.94
N GLU A 10 11.45 -0.65 -34.04
CA GLU A 10 10.58 -1.50 -33.22
C GLU A 10 10.80 -1.05 -31.77
N LEU A 11 9.81 -0.35 -31.21
CA LEU A 11 9.79 -0.06 -29.78
C LEU A 11 9.56 -1.41 -29.09
N GLY A 12 10.67 -2.09 -28.75
CA GLY A 12 10.63 -3.34 -28.01
C GLY A 12 9.86 -3.17 -26.71
N VAL A 13 9.11 -4.20 -26.33
CA VAL A 13 8.47 -4.25 -25.02
C VAL A 13 9.55 -4.34 -23.93
N ASP A 14 9.41 -3.51 -22.91
CA ASP A 14 10.23 -3.52 -21.72
C ASP A 14 9.87 -4.73 -20.84
N LEU A 15 10.81 -5.15 -19.98
CA LEU A 15 10.61 -6.23 -19.00
C LEU A 15 10.46 -5.64 -17.60
N LEU A 16 9.36 -5.96 -16.92
CA LEU A 16 9.15 -5.64 -15.52
C LEU A 16 9.66 -6.78 -14.62
N ARG A 17 10.33 -6.41 -13.52
CA ARG A 17 10.55 -7.29 -12.37
C ARG A 17 10.31 -6.51 -11.08
N LEU A 18 9.59 -7.12 -10.15
CA LEU A 18 9.24 -6.59 -8.84
C LEU A 18 9.88 -7.48 -7.76
N ALA A 19 10.44 -6.88 -6.72
CA ALA A 19 11.01 -7.66 -5.62
C ALA A 19 10.72 -6.98 -4.29
N VAL A 20 10.33 -7.76 -3.29
CA VAL A 20 10.27 -7.28 -1.91
C VAL A 20 11.61 -7.54 -1.25
N ALA A 21 12.20 -6.48 -0.69
CA ALA A 21 13.47 -6.55 0.02
C ALA A 21 13.35 -5.86 1.38
N PRO A 22 14.17 -6.24 2.38
CA PRO A 22 14.34 -5.42 3.58
C PRO A 22 14.73 -3.99 3.17
N ALA A 23 14.03 -3.01 3.72
CA ALA A 23 14.46 -1.64 3.63
C ALA A 23 15.56 -1.44 4.67
N SER A 24 16.67 -0.81 4.26
CA SER A 24 17.76 -0.44 5.15
C SER A 24 17.32 0.71 6.05
N SER A 25 16.47 0.41 7.02
CA SER A 25 16.08 1.31 8.10
C SER A 25 16.81 0.92 9.39
N ARG A 26 16.71 1.81 10.39
CA ARG A 26 17.33 1.69 11.71
C ARG A 26 17.28 0.24 12.27
N PRO A 27 18.33 -0.21 12.98
CA PRO A 27 18.31 -1.49 13.69
C PRO A 27 17.05 -1.65 14.54
N GLY A 28 16.32 -2.76 14.37
CA GLY A 28 15.09 -3.06 15.10
C GLY A 28 13.78 -2.66 14.41
N SER A 29 13.83 -2.04 13.22
CA SER A 29 12.65 -1.87 12.36
C SER A 29 12.67 -2.90 11.23
N GLU A 30 11.78 -3.89 11.29
CA GLU A 30 11.55 -4.85 10.19
C GLU A 30 10.74 -4.15 9.08
N SER A 31 11.36 -3.18 8.42
CA SER A 31 10.74 -2.48 7.30
C SER A 31 11.12 -3.15 5.97
N PHE A 32 10.19 -3.10 5.02
CA PHE A 32 10.35 -3.66 3.70
C PHE A 32 10.16 -2.57 2.65
N GLN A 33 10.67 -2.82 1.46
CA GLN A 33 10.47 -2.01 0.27
C GLN A 33 10.12 -2.89 -0.91
N LEU A 34 9.24 -2.39 -1.78
CA LEU A 34 9.00 -2.91 -3.10
C LEU A 34 10.00 -2.26 -4.08
N GLN A 35 10.93 -3.05 -4.59
CA GLN A 35 11.89 -2.65 -5.62
C GLN A 35 11.30 -2.91 -7.00
N VAL A 36 11.52 -1.96 -7.90
CA VAL A 36 10.96 -1.95 -9.26
C VAL A 36 12.11 -1.98 -10.24
N TYR A 37 12.16 -2.99 -11.09
CA TYR A 37 13.17 -3.13 -12.13
C TYR A 37 12.52 -3.06 -13.50
N VAL A 38 13.04 -2.19 -14.37
CA VAL A 38 12.67 -2.12 -15.78
C VAL A 38 13.90 -2.41 -16.61
N ASN A 39 13.84 -3.47 -17.42
CA ASN A 39 14.98 -4.00 -18.19
C ASN A 39 16.24 -4.25 -17.33
N GLY A 40 16.03 -4.66 -16.07
CA GLY A 40 17.09 -4.92 -15.11
C GLY A 40 17.67 -3.68 -14.41
N ALA A 41 17.31 -2.46 -14.82
CA ALA A 41 17.67 -1.24 -14.11
C ALA A 41 16.68 -1.00 -12.96
N GLU A 42 17.20 -0.70 -11.77
CA GLU A 42 16.39 -0.51 -10.56
C GLU A 42 15.88 0.94 -10.49
N MET A 43 14.56 1.10 -10.62
CA MET A 43 13.89 2.38 -10.80
C MET A 43 13.59 3.09 -9.48
N THR A 44 13.43 2.38 -8.36
CA THR A 44 13.08 3.05 -7.08
C THR A 44 14.26 3.83 -6.50
N SER A 45 15.46 3.27 -6.57
CA SER A 45 16.71 3.92 -6.17
C SER A 45 17.16 4.99 -7.16
N ALA A 46 16.90 4.81 -8.46
CA ALA A 46 17.16 5.82 -9.48
C ALA A 46 16.19 7.02 -9.40
N GLY A 47 14.97 6.78 -8.91
CA GLY A 47 13.98 7.80 -8.59
C GLY A 47 14.21 8.37 -7.18
N ALA A 48 13.19 8.28 -6.33
CA ALA A 48 13.22 8.88 -5.00
C ALA A 48 14.18 8.23 -3.98
N GLY A 49 14.80 7.10 -4.31
CA GLY A 49 15.87 6.48 -3.55
C GLY A 49 15.48 5.25 -2.73
N LEU A 50 14.20 5.07 -2.39
CA LEU A 50 13.73 3.93 -1.60
C LEU A 50 12.33 3.49 -2.05
N GLY A 51 12.13 2.19 -2.27
CA GLY A 51 10.83 1.66 -2.65
C GLY A 51 9.74 1.88 -1.60
N MET A 52 8.48 1.95 -2.04
CA MET A 52 7.32 2.03 -1.14
C MET A 52 7.19 0.76 -0.29
N ASP A 53 6.45 0.86 0.82
CA ASP A 53 6.16 -0.30 1.65
C ASP A 53 5.24 -1.23 0.84
N PRO A 54 5.50 -2.55 0.77
CA PRO A 54 4.64 -3.45 0.01
C PRO A 54 3.16 -3.40 0.43
N TYR A 55 2.84 -3.04 1.69
CA TYR A 55 1.44 -2.91 2.12
C TYR A 55 0.76 -1.68 1.55
N ASP A 56 1.50 -0.60 1.28
CA ASP A 56 0.92 0.62 0.68
C ASP A 56 0.61 0.44 -0.82
N VAL A 57 1.17 -0.60 -1.44
CA VAL A 57 1.07 -0.88 -2.88
C VAL A 57 0.24 -2.12 -3.18
N LEU A 58 0.39 -3.20 -2.41
CA LEU A 58 -0.19 -4.51 -2.71
C LEU A 58 -1.42 -4.86 -1.85
N VAL A 59 -1.69 -4.10 -0.77
CA VAL A 59 -2.73 -4.43 0.23
C VAL A 59 -3.63 -3.21 0.48
N PRO A 60 -4.96 -3.37 0.65
CA PRO A 60 -5.75 -4.60 0.53
C PRO A 60 -5.96 -5.08 -0.91
N ALA A 61 -5.74 -4.19 -1.88
CA ALA A 61 -5.85 -4.49 -3.29
C ALA A 61 -4.57 -4.05 -3.99
N ASP A 62 -4.13 -4.83 -4.95
CA ASP A 62 -2.92 -4.56 -5.71
C ASP A 62 -3.13 -3.35 -6.62
N ARG A 63 -2.44 -2.26 -6.27
CA ARG A 63 -2.53 -0.98 -6.98
C ARG A 63 -1.76 -0.99 -8.30
N LEU A 64 -0.93 -2.00 -8.56
CA LEU A 64 -0.21 -2.14 -9.83
C LEU A 64 -1.04 -2.82 -10.91
N LEU A 65 -2.24 -3.33 -10.60
CA LEU A 65 -3.11 -3.95 -11.59
C LEU A 65 -3.51 -2.94 -12.67
N ALA A 66 -3.14 -3.23 -13.92
CA ALA A 66 -3.50 -2.41 -15.07
C ALA A 66 -4.97 -2.61 -15.44
N ASP A 67 -5.85 -1.89 -14.76
CA ASP A 67 -7.28 -1.88 -15.02
C ASP A 67 -7.65 -1.06 -16.29
N SER A 68 -8.95 -0.90 -16.55
CA SER A 68 -9.44 -0.16 -17.71
C SER A 68 -9.28 1.37 -17.63
N ARG A 69 -8.90 1.93 -16.48
CA ARG A 69 -8.83 3.37 -16.24
C ARG A 69 -7.41 3.77 -15.82
N PRO A 70 -6.78 4.75 -16.48
CA PRO A 70 -5.50 5.26 -16.02
C PRO A 70 -5.54 5.65 -14.54
N HIS A 71 -4.56 5.18 -13.77
CA HIS A 71 -4.44 5.50 -12.35
C HIS A 71 -2.97 5.63 -11.95
N THR A 72 -2.72 6.42 -10.90
CA THR A 72 -1.38 6.75 -10.43
C THR A 72 -1.05 6.01 -9.14
N VAL A 73 0.17 5.48 -9.06
CA VAL A 73 0.69 4.71 -7.93
C VAL A 73 2.04 5.26 -7.51
N ALA A 74 2.22 5.49 -6.22
CA ALA A 74 3.52 5.76 -5.64
C ALA A 74 4.36 4.48 -5.64
N ILE A 75 5.58 4.53 -6.20
CA ILE A 75 6.49 3.37 -6.25
C ILE A 75 7.77 3.59 -5.47
N ALA A 76 8.17 4.85 -5.24
CA ALA A 76 9.30 5.20 -4.39
C ALA A 76 8.99 6.42 -3.51
N ARG A 77 9.71 6.49 -2.39
CA ARG A 77 9.73 7.58 -1.41
C ARG A 77 11.17 8.01 -1.14
N CYS A 78 11.34 9.16 -0.50
CA CYS A 78 12.63 9.74 -0.22
C CYS A 78 13.57 8.74 0.48
N GLY A 79 14.71 8.45 -0.14
CA GLY A 79 15.69 7.50 0.40
C GLY A 79 16.40 7.99 1.66
N ALA A 80 16.43 9.30 1.91
CA ALA A 80 17.11 9.88 3.07
C ALA A 80 16.28 9.77 4.36
N CYS A 81 14.98 10.04 4.28
CA CYS A 81 14.10 10.11 5.45
C CYS A 81 12.97 9.08 5.45
N GLY A 82 12.73 8.39 4.33
CA GLY A 82 11.63 7.44 4.17
C GLY A 82 10.25 8.08 4.07
N VAL A 83 10.14 9.41 3.99
CA VAL A 83 8.86 10.13 3.90
C VAL A 83 8.56 10.47 2.45
N TYR A 84 7.39 10.04 1.96
CA TYR A 84 6.94 10.25 0.59
C TYR A 84 6.73 11.72 0.22
N ASP A 85 6.29 12.56 1.15
CA ASP A 85 6.10 13.99 0.90
C ASP A 85 7.42 14.77 0.80
N CYS A 86 8.50 14.24 1.38
CA CYS A 86 9.84 14.80 1.21
C CYS A 86 10.39 14.57 -0.21
N GLY A 87 9.95 13.51 -0.86
CA GLY A 87 10.42 13.07 -2.17
C GLY A 87 9.74 11.76 -2.55
N GLY A 88 9.39 11.60 -3.82
CA GLY A 88 8.65 10.44 -4.29
C GLY A 88 8.69 10.27 -5.80
N THR A 89 8.54 9.03 -6.23
CA THR A 89 8.40 8.65 -7.64
C THR A 89 7.07 7.97 -7.81
N ASP A 90 6.28 8.51 -8.73
CA ASP A 90 4.96 7.99 -9.04
C ASP A 90 4.95 7.46 -10.47
N VAL A 91 4.04 6.54 -10.72
CA VAL A 91 3.78 6.03 -12.06
C VAL A 91 2.30 6.05 -12.36
N THR A 92 1.95 6.61 -13.52
CA THR A 92 0.61 6.46 -14.10
C THR A 92 0.59 5.21 -14.97
N ILE A 93 -0.28 4.28 -14.61
CA ILE A 93 -0.44 2.99 -15.28
C ILE A 93 -1.63 3.10 -16.22
N THR A 94 -1.41 2.85 -17.51
CA THR A 94 -2.46 2.84 -18.53
C THR A 94 -2.45 1.53 -19.29
N ARG A 95 -3.60 0.86 -19.37
CA ARG A 95 -3.80 -0.28 -20.25
C ARG A 95 -4.19 0.20 -21.66
N ASP A 96 -3.43 -0.25 -22.65
CA ASP A 96 -3.61 0.04 -24.08
C ASP A 96 -3.63 -1.28 -24.87
N GLY A 97 -4.78 -1.94 -24.90
CA GLY A 97 -4.94 -3.26 -25.50
C GLY A 97 -4.05 -4.32 -24.82
N ASP A 98 -3.10 -4.85 -25.59
CA ASP A 98 -2.13 -5.86 -25.14
C ASP A 98 -0.85 -5.25 -24.55
N LEU A 99 -0.85 -3.93 -24.31
CA LEU A 99 0.26 -3.20 -23.71
C LEU A 99 -0.15 -2.52 -22.40
N VAL A 100 0.80 -2.44 -21.48
CA VAL A 100 0.69 -1.61 -20.28
C VAL A 100 1.77 -0.53 -20.37
N ARG A 101 1.34 0.73 -20.31
CA ARG A 101 2.22 1.89 -20.37
C ARG A 101 2.36 2.50 -19.00
N TRP A 102 3.59 2.83 -18.66
CA TRP A 102 3.97 3.52 -17.44
C TRP A 102 4.53 4.89 -17.79
N GLU A 103 3.93 5.93 -17.20
CA GLU A 103 4.42 7.30 -17.28
C GLU A 103 4.89 7.74 -15.90
N TRP A 104 6.18 8.07 -15.79
CA TRP A 104 6.78 8.51 -14.54
C TRP A 104 6.37 9.94 -14.22
N SER A 105 6.26 10.25 -12.93
CA SER A 105 6.12 11.63 -12.46
C SER A 105 6.82 11.84 -11.12
N ARG A 106 6.94 13.12 -10.72
CA ARG A 106 7.75 13.59 -9.59
C ARG A 106 9.25 13.35 -9.82
N GLU A 107 9.91 12.51 -9.03
CA GLU A 107 11.32 12.16 -9.22
C GLU A 107 11.45 11.08 -10.31
N VAL A 108 11.63 11.53 -11.55
CA VAL A 108 11.62 10.69 -12.75
C VAL A 108 12.92 9.88 -12.87
N PRO A 109 12.87 8.53 -12.85
CA PRO A 109 14.07 7.68 -12.89
C PRO A 109 14.64 7.46 -14.30
N ALA A 110 13.87 7.79 -15.35
CA ALA A 110 14.26 7.59 -16.74
C ALA A 110 13.61 8.61 -17.68
N ASP A 111 14.34 9.03 -18.72
CA ASP A 111 13.88 10.03 -19.69
C ASP A 111 12.63 9.62 -20.50
N ARG A 112 12.31 8.32 -20.53
CA ARG A 112 11.11 7.78 -21.17
C ARG A 112 10.30 6.93 -20.22
N GLY A 113 8.99 6.87 -20.48
CA GLY A 113 8.12 5.86 -19.90
C GLY A 113 8.51 4.43 -20.30
N ALA A 114 7.88 3.47 -19.64
CA ALA A 114 8.05 2.05 -19.94
C ALA A 114 6.80 1.47 -20.61
N CYS A 115 6.99 0.48 -21.48
CA CYS A 115 5.90 -0.17 -22.20
C CYS A 115 6.07 -1.68 -22.13
N PHE A 116 5.15 -2.37 -21.46
CA PHE A 116 5.22 -3.82 -21.23
C PHE A 116 4.18 -4.55 -22.06
N SER A 117 4.43 -5.81 -22.40
CA SER A 117 3.34 -6.73 -22.77
C SER A 117 2.40 -6.88 -21.57
N ALA A 118 1.09 -6.73 -21.79
CA ALA A 118 0.08 -6.86 -20.74
C ALA A 118 0.16 -8.23 -20.05
N THR A 119 0.33 -9.31 -20.81
CA THR A 119 0.46 -10.66 -20.26
C THR A 119 1.69 -10.79 -19.34
N GLN A 120 2.85 -10.29 -19.75
CA GLN A 120 4.07 -10.38 -18.94
C GLN A 120 3.96 -9.51 -17.68
N TYR A 121 3.39 -8.32 -17.83
CA TYR A 121 3.13 -7.40 -16.74
C TYR A 121 2.21 -8.02 -15.68
N GLU A 122 1.06 -8.54 -16.09
CA GLU A 122 0.07 -9.16 -15.20
C GLU A 122 0.64 -10.39 -14.48
N LEU A 123 1.43 -11.22 -15.17
CA LEU A 123 2.09 -12.36 -14.56
C LEU A 123 3.06 -11.95 -13.46
N GLU A 124 3.85 -10.89 -13.69
CA GLU A 124 4.81 -10.41 -12.69
C GLU A 124 4.12 -9.74 -11.49
N VAL A 125 3.09 -8.94 -11.76
CA VAL A 125 2.25 -8.31 -10.72
C VAL A 125 1.57 -9.39 -9.87
N ALA A 126 0.93 -10.38 -10.50
CA ALA A 126 0.31 -11.51 -9.79
C ALA A 126 1.33 -12.32 -8.98
N ARG A 127 2.55 -12.53 -9.52
CA ARG A 127 3.62 -13.24 -8.83
C ARG A 127 4.05 -12.52 -7.56
N VAL A 128 4.29 -11.21 -7.61
CA VAL A 128 4.71 -10.46 -6.41
C VAL A 128 3.58 -10.33 -5.40
N ALA A 129 2.34 -10.17 -5.85
CA ALA A 129 1.17 -10.11 -4.97
C ALA A 129 0.93 -11.44 -4.21
N ALA A 130 1.27 -12.57 -4.83
CA ALA A 130 1.18 -13.90 -4.21
C ALA A 130 2.40 -14.27 -3.33
N ASP A 131 3.49 -13.51 -3.40
CA ASP A 131 4.68 -13.75 -2.60
C ASP A 131 4.53 -13.14 -1.20
N HIS A 132 4.21 -14.00 -0.23
CA HIS A 132 4.12 -13.64 1.18
C HIS A 132 5.30 -14.18 2.00
N SER A 133 6.36 -14.68 1.36
CA SER A 133 7.49 -15.31 2.06
C SER A 133 8.30 -14.34 2.93
N TRP A 134 8.18 -13.04 2.65
CA TRP A 134 8.81 -11.96 3.39
C TRP A 134 7.98 -11.50 4.60
N GLU A 135 6.71 -11.89 4.70
CA GLU A 135 5.82 -11.40 5.76
C GLU A 135 6.23 -11.97 7.13
N THR A 136 6.32 -11.07 8.11
CA THR A 136 6.35 -11.46 9.52
C THR A 136 4.94 -11.87 9.97
N PRO A 137 4.78 -12.59 11.10
CA PRO A 137 3.45 -12.96 11.59
C PRO A 137 2.51 -11.76 11.74
N MET A 138 3.04 -10.61 12.20
CA MET A 138 2.28 -9.37 12.37
C MET A 138 1.82 -8.79 11.04
N ARG A 139 2.68 -8.81 10.02
CA ARG A 139 2.32 -8.45 8.65
C ARG A 139 1.19 -9.36 8.19
N THR A 140 1.39 -10.68 8.20
CA THR A 140 0.37 -11.65 7.77
C THR A 140 -1.00 -11.39 8.39
N ALA A 141 -1.08 -11.08 9.69
CA ALA A 141 -2.35 -10.71 10.32
C ALA A 141 -2.94 -9.42 9.74
N GLY A 142 -2.13 -8.38 9.54
CA GLY A 142 -2.54 -7.13 8.89
C GLY A 142 -3.07 -7.33 7.48
N ARG A 143 -2.38 -8.09 6.63
CA ARG A 143 -2.92 -8.43 5.31
C ARG A 143 -4.24 -9.18 5.43
N LEU A 144 -4.31 -10.23 6.25
CA LEU A 144 -5.54 -11.01 6.42
C LEU A 144 -6.71 -10.16 6.90
N VAL A 145 -6.49 -9.22 7.82
CA VAL A 145 -7.51 -8.26 8.25
C VAL A 145 -7.92 -7.39 7.07
N LEU A 146 -6.98 -6.67 6.46
CA LEU A 146 -7.28 -5.70 5.42
C LEU A 146 -7.93 -6.33 4.18
N THR A 147 -7.60 -7.58 3.84
CA THR A 147 -8.21 -8.29 2.70
C THR A 147 -9.54 -8.97 3.03
N SER A 148 -9.88 -9.17 4.31
CA SER A 148 -11.08 -9.93 4.71
C SER A 148 -12.20 -9.06 5.28
N ILE A 149 -11.92 -7.82 5.67
CA ILE A 149 -12.95 -6.90 6.15
C ILE A 149 -13.90 -6.50 5.01
N ASP A 150 -15.16 -6.24 5.39
CA ASP A 150 -16.19 -5.75 4.48
C ASP A 150 -16.04 -4.24 4.29
N HIS A 151 -15.23 -3.86 3.29
CA HIS A 151 -14.95 -2.45 2.97
C HIS A 151 -16.20 -1.67 2.58
N ASP A 152 -17.11 -2.28 1.81
CA ASP A 152 -18.35 -1.64 1.39
C ASP A 152 -19.22 -1.28 2.59
N ARG A 153 -19.30 -2.18 3.57
CA ARG A 153 -19.99 -1.90 4.83
C ARG A 153 -19.32 -0.80 5.65
N LEU A 154 -17.99 -0.78 5.73
CA LEU A 154 -17.28 0.32 6.41
C LEU A 154 -17.60 1.67 5.76
N LEU A 155 -17.64 1.71 4.42
CA LEU A 155 -18.00 2.91 3.66
C LEU A 155 -19.42 3.40 3.96
N THR A 156 -20.37 2.52 4.32
CA THR A 156 -21.73 2.96 4.75
C THR A 156 -21.71 3.82 6.02
N TYR A 157 -20.64 3.73 6.81
CA TYR A 157 -20.39 4.56 7.99
C TYR A 157 -19.39 5.70 7.74
N GLY A 158 -18.97 5.90 6.49
CA GLY A 158 -17.91 6.84 6.12
C GLY A 158 -16.51 6.39 6.54
N LEU A 159 -16.33 5.12 6.93
CA LEU A 159 -15.05 4.58 7.38
C LEU A 159 -14.24 3.99 6.23
N SER A 160 -12.93 4.24 6.24
CA SER A 160 -11.97 3.53 5.40
C SER A 160 -10.83 2.97 6.27
N ALA A 161 -10.54 1.68 6.14
CA ALA A 161 -9.41 1.06 6.83
C ALA A 161 -8.10 1.47 6.13
N LYS A 162 -7.19 2.12 6.86
CA LYS A 162 -5.91 2.57 6.32
C LYS A 162 -4.80 1.59 6.59
N ARG A 163 -4.70 1.10 7.83
CA ARG A 163 -3.65 0.16 8.23
C ARG A 163 -4.15 -0.83 9.27
N ALA A 164 -3.52 -1.99 9.29
CA ALA A 164 -3.68 -2.99 10.33
C ALA A 164 -2.28 -3.43 10.76
N VAL A 165 -1.82 -2.93 11.90
CA VAL A 165 -0.43 -3.04 12.34
C VAL A 165 -0.35 -3.29 13.84
N PRO A 166 0.75 -3.87 14.33
CA PRO A 166 1.01 -3.90 15.76
C PRO A 166 1.21 -2.48 16.30
N ARG A 167 0.56 -2.18 17.43
CA ARG A 167 0.86 -0.97 18.22
C ARG A 167 2.07 -1.23 19.11
N ASP A 168 2.12 -2.40 19.73
CA ASP A 168 3.18 -2.89 20.60
C ASP A 168 3.19 -4.45 20.58
N PRO A 169 4.07 -5.14 21.33
CA PRO A 169 4.12 -6.60 21.33
C PRO A 169 2.82 -7.31 21.76
N ASP A 170 1.95 -6.64 22.50
CA ASP A 170 0.74 -7.18 23.10
C ASP A 170 -0.55 -6.70 22.43
N LEU A 171 -0.50 -5.64 21.62
CA LEU A 171 -1.67 -5.03 20.96
C LEU A 171 -1.52 -4.91 19.44
N PHE A 172 -2.55 -5.37 18.76
CA PHE A 172 -2.75 -5.18 17.32
C PHE A 172 -3.83 -4.15 17.08
N GLU A 173 -3.60 -3.22 16.18
CA GLU A 173 -4.48 -2.09 15.97
C GLU A 173 -4.87 -1.96 14.50
N VAL A 174 -6.16 -1.79 14.26
CA VAL A 174 -6.68 -1.36 12.98
C VAL A 174 -6.95 0.13 13.05
N TRP A 175 -6.27 0.87 12.19
CA TRP A 175 -6.50 2.30 11.99
C TRP A 175 -7.48 2.51 10.85
N LEU A 176 -8.60 3.15 11.15
CA LEU A 176 -9.61 3.61 10.21
C LEU A 176 -9.70 5.13 10.21
N GLU A 177 -10.22 5.69 9.12
CA GLU A 177 -10.46 7.13 9.00
C GLU A 177 -11.88 7.43 8.55
N ILE A 178 -12.41 8.57 9.01
CA ILE A 178 -13.67 9.17 8.55
C ILE A 178 -13.35 10.50 7.89
N GLU A 179 -13.49 10.59 6.57
CA GLU A 179 -13.39 11.82 5.75
C GLU A 179 -12.23 12.77 6.15
N ASP A 180 -11.08 12.23 6.56
CA ASP A 180 -9.91 12.94 7.09
C ASP A 180 -10.16 13.79 8.36
N ASP A 181 -11.32 13.66 8.99
CA ASP A 181 -11.72 14.38 10.19
C ASP A 181 -11.37 13.61 11.47
N TYR A 182 -11.50 12.29 11.42
CA TYR A 182 -11.27 11.41 12.57
C TYR A 182 -10.38 10.23 12.20
N GLN A 183 -9.48 9.89 13.11
CA GLN A 183 -8.76 8.63 13.14
C GLN A 183 -9.37 7.75 14.22
N ILE A 184 -9.75 6.54 13.86
CA ILE A 184 -10.36 5.55 14.74
C ILE A 184 -9.41 4.37 14.87
N PHE A 185 -9.18 3.91 16.08
CA PHE A 185 -8.27 2.81 16.37
C PHE A 185 -9.03 1.69 17.06
N VAL A 186 -9.04 0.51 16.45
CA VAL A 186 -9.65 -0.69 17.04
C VAL A 186 -8.53 -1.61 17.48
N ALA A 187 -8.28 -1.65 18.78
CA ALA A 187 -7.22 -2.45 19.37
C ALA A 187 -7.71 -3.84 19.76
N THR A 188 -6.91 -4.86 19.46
CA THR A 188 -7.18 -6.28 19.73
C THR A 188 -5.91 -6.92 20.30
N PRO A 189 -5.96 -7.60 21.46
CA PRO A 189 -4.76 -8.15 22.10
C PRO A 189 -4.04 -9.21 21.25
N TRP A 190 -2.76 -9.08 20.93
CA TRP A 190 -2.03 -10.10 20.17
C TRP A 190 -1.88 -11.41 20.97
N ARG A 191 -1.43 -11.34 22.23
CA ARG A 191 -1.33 -12.46 23.20
C ARG A 191 -0.69 -13.75 22.64
N GLY A 192 0.27 -13.61 21.72
CA GLY A 192 0.94 -14.74 21.07
C GLY A 192 0.05 -15.60 20.17
N ARG A 193 -1.12 -15.10 19.76
CA ARG A 193 -2.05 -15.80 18.87
C ARG A 193 -1.48 -15.97 17.48
N SER A 194 -2.00 -16.95 16.72
CA SER A 194 -1.64 -17.05 15.31
C SER A 194 -2.23 -15.87 14.52
N PRO A 195 -1.59 -15.46 13.40
CA PRO A 195 -2.09 -14.38 12.57
C PRO A 195 -3.54 -14.57 12.10
N THR A 196 -3.91 -15.81 11.76
CA THR A 196 -5.27 -16.16 11.30
C THR A 196 -6.31 -16.04 12.41
N GLU A 197 -5.98 -16.44 13.64
CA GLU A 197 -6.91 -16.32 14.78
C GLU A 197 -7.18 -14.87 15.11
N LEU A 198 -6.12 -14.05 15.15
CA LEU A 198 -6.27 -12.62 15.38
C LEU A 198 -7.06 -11.95 14.28
N ALA A 199 -6.74 -12.22 13.01
CA ALA A 199 -7.43 -11.61 11.88
C ALA A 199 -8.93 -11.94 11.90
N ARG A 200 -9.29 -13.18 12.25
CA ARG A 200 -10.69 -13.59 12.40
C ARG A 200 -11.40 -12.79 13.50
N GLU A 201 -10.76 -12.61 14.65
CA GLU A 201 -11.33 -11.84 15.75
C GLU A 201 -11.52 -10.37 15.38
N VAL A 202 -10.50 -9.75 14.79
CA VAL A 202 -10.57 -8.36 14.32
C VAL A 202 -11.70 -8.20 13.29
N CYS A 203 -11.80 -9.10 12.32
CA CYS A 203 -12.88 -9.07 11.34
C CYS A 203 -14.27 -9.25 12.00
N ALA A 204 -14.38 -10.13 12.99
CA ALA A 204 -15.62 -10.31 13.74
C ALA A 204 -15.99 -9.05 14.55
N ILE A 205 -15.00 -8.34 15.10
CA ILE A 205 -15.22 -7.04 15.76
C ILE A 205 -15.75 -6.04 14.75
N LEU A 206 -15.07 -5.84 13.63
CA LEU A 206 -15.42 -4.86 12.58
C LEU A 206 -16.71 -5.21 11.83
N ALA A 207 -17.15 -6.46 11.88
CA ALA A 207 -18.45 -6.89 11.35
C ALA A 207 -19.63 -6.51 12.27
N ARG A 208 -19.40 -5.99 13.47
CA ARG A 208 -20.45 -5.42 14.32
C ARG A 208 -20.67 -3.93 13.98
N PRO A 209 -21.82 -3.34 14.34
CA PRO A 209 -21.99 -1.89 14.24
C PRO A 209 -20.86 -1.12 14.97
N PRO A 210 -20.37 0.02 14.44
CA PRO A 210 -19.26 0.77 15.05
C PRO A 210 -19.42 1.13 16.52
N HIS A 211 -20.66 1.42 16.95
CA HIS A 211 -20.96 1.77 18.34
C HIS A 211 -20.75 0.62 19.35
N GLU A 212 -20.49 -0.61 18.88
CA GLU A 212 -20.17 -1.76 19.73
C GLU A 212 -18.66 -2.05 19.80
N TRP A 213 -17.83 -1.29 19.08
CA TRP A 213 -16.40 -1.55 19.01
C TRP A 213 -15.67 -1.06 20.27
N PRO A 214 -14.64 -1.79 20.72
CA PRO A 214 -13.67 -1.29 21.68
C PRO A 214 -12.68 -0.39 20.93
N ALA A 215 -13.08 0.84 20.63
CA ALA A 215 -12.30 1.76 19.80
C ALA A 215 -11.85 3.00 20.57
N THR A 216 -10.69 3.53 20.21
CA THR A 216 -10.29 4.89 20.54
C THR A 216 -10.41 5.79 19.31
N TRP A 217 -10.47 7.10 19.52
CA TRP A 217 -10.56 8.06 18.42
C TRP A 217 -9.73 9.31 18.67
N HIS A 218 -9.24 9.89 17.58
CA HIS A 218 -8.53 11.16 17.55
C HIS A 218 -9.15 12.07 16.46
N SER A 219 -9.32 13.36 16.75
CA SER A 219 -9.75 14.34 15.75
C SER A 219 -8.52 14.93 15.06
N VAL A 220 -8.39 14.73 13.75
CA VAL A 220 -7.30 15.30 12.94
C VAL A 220 -7.30 16.82 13.00
N LYS A 221 -8.50 17.42 13.06
CA LYS A 221 -8.66 18.87 13.17
C LYS A 221 -8.31 19.44 14.56
N GLY A 222 -7.95 18.63 15.56
CA GLY A 222 -7.46 19.08 16.88
C GLY A 222 -8.47 19.82 17.80
N TRP A 223 -9.33 20.68 17.26
CA TRP A 223 -10.32 21.48 18.01
C TRP A 223 -11.64 20.74 18.25
N VAL A 224 -11.88 19.62 17.58
CA VAL A 224 -13.09 18.82 17.80
C VAL A 224 -12.88 17.92 19.02
N THR A 225 -13.72 18.12 20.04
CA THR A 225 -13.66 17.38 21.31
C THR A 225 -14.80 16.37 21.47
N THR A 226 -15.75 16.39 20.54
CA THR A 226 -16.87 15.44 20.49
C THR A 226 -16.48 14.22 19.66
N PRO A 227 -16.91 13.01 20.06
CA PRO A 227 -16.70 11.83 19.26
C PRO A 227 -17.51 11.88 17.95
N PRO A 228 -17.14 11.10 16.93
CA PRO A 228 -17.94 10.97 15.71
C PRO A 228 -19.31 10.37 16.02
N ASN A 229 -20.31 10.67 15.19
CA ASN A 229 -21.70 10.25 15.43
C ASN A 229 -21.93 8.73 15.49
N ILE A 230 -21.00 7.96 14.94
CA ILE A 230 -21.04 6.48 14.96
C ILE A 230 -20.44 5.88 16.24
N ALA A 231 -19.86 6.72 17.11
CA ALA A 231 -19.15 6.28 18.30
C ALA A 231 -20.10 5.66 19.33
N GLY A 232 -19.61 4.59 19.95
CA GLY A 232 -20.29 3.92 21.05
C GLY A 232 -19.99 4.54 22.40
N PRO A 233 -20.73 4.16 23.45
CA PRO A 233 -20.44 4.59 24.82
C PRO A 233 -19.09 4.06 25.33
N SER A 234 -18.52 3.02 24.72
CA SER A 234 -17.20 2.47 25.02
C SER A 234 -16.05 3.19 24.31
N TRP A 235 -16.35 4.15 23.42
CA TRP A 235 -15.30 4.83 22.67
C TRP A 235 -14.62 5.89 23.52
N GLU A 236 -13.29 5.81 23.59
CA GLU A 236 -12.48 6.74 24.36
C GLU A 236 -11.69 7.67 23.42
N ARG A 237 -11.43 8.90 23.86
CA ARG A 237 -10.57 9.81 23.11
C ARG A 237 -9.11 9.43 23.34
N GLU A 238 -8.38 9.20 22.26
CA GLU A 238 -6.94 8.98 22.28
C GLU A 238 -6.22 10.24 22.79
N GLN A 239 -5.39 10.09 23.83
CA GLN A 239 -4.46 11.12 24.25
C GLN A 239 -3.13 10.89 23.52
N LEU A 240 -2.89 11.67 22.48
CA LEU A 240 -1.59 11.73 21.78
C LEU A 240 -0.58 12.60 22.54
#